data_AF-A0A9Q1RJT4-F1
#
_entry.id   AF-A0A9Q1RJT4-F1
#
_cell.length_a   1.000
_cell.length_b   1.000
_cell.length_c   1.000
_cell.angle_alpha   90.00
_cell.angle_beta   90.00
_cell.angle_gamma   90.00
#
_symmetry.space_group_name_H-M   'P 1'
#
loop_
_entity.id
_entity.type
_entity.pdbx_description
1 polymer ?
#
loop_
_entity_poly.entity_id
_entity_poly.type
_entity_poly.pdbx_seq_one_letter_code
_entity_poly.pdbx_strand_id
1 'polypeptide(L)'
;MDTDKVKIYGVRVRVDSMAKVAELEAAEKDKMREKELFADAGILSIEHADFDDIERLALFEGGLGRGLKNGVILSRAYVFNKALMYWMKLKDLCVTPCGVLSQTVNDSRVLLGAGWPEMVMATAVDELAKRLLLRAEHQKEESNVGIDIITGQVGDMAELGISEAFKVKQAVLLSATEAAELILRIDEIITYAPRRREHRM
;
A
#
# COMPACT_ATOMS: atom_id res chain seq x y z
N MET A 1 -2.97 45.80 -4.30
CA MET A 1 -3.99 45.66 -3.23
C MET A 1 -3.78 44.24 -2.75
N ASP A 2 -2.83 44.08 -1.83
CA ASP A 2 -2.10 42.81 -1.72
C ASP A 2 -2.51 42.10 -0.42
N THR A 3 -3.33 41.08 -0.60
CA THR A 3 -3.66 40.11 0.43
C THR A 3 -2.59 39.01 0.46
N ASP A 4 -1.57 39.22 1.29
CA ASP A 4 -0.81 38.11 1.85
C ASP A 4 -1.27 37.90 3.30
N LYS A 5 -2.37 37.13 3.42
CA LYS A 5 -2.85 36.63 4.71
C LYS A 5 -2.20 35.29 4.98
N VAL A 6 -1.01 35.30 5.59
CA VAL A 6 -0.57 34.14 6.38
C VAL A 6 -1.04 34.35 7.81
N LYS A 7 -2.21 33.79 8.14
CA LYS A 7 -2.70 33.69 9.53
C LYS A 7 -2.06 32.47 10.18
N ILE A 8 -0.92 32.65 10.83
CA ILE A 8 -0.43 31.67 11.81
C ILE A 8 -1.23 31.92 13.09
N TYR A 9 -2.06 30.95 13.50
CA TYR A 9 -2.80 31.01 14.76
C TYR A 9 -1.84 30.82 15.94
N GLY A 10 -1.06 31.85 16.24
CA GLY A 10 -0.36 31.96 17.51
C GLY A 10 -1.39 32.05 18.64
N VAL A 11 -1.22 31.23 19.67
CA VAL A 11 -1.96 31.36 20.93
C VAL A 11 -1.73 32.79 21.42
N ARG A 12 -2.77 33.63 21.41
CA ARG A 12 -2.69 34.99 21.95
C ARG A 12 -2.58 34.90 23.47
N VAL A 13 -1.38 35.02 24.00
CA VAL A 13 -1.16 35.08 25.44
C VAL A 13 -1.46 36.51 25.90
N ARG A 14 -2.48 36.68 26.75
CA ARG A 14 -2.74 37.95 27.44
C ARG A 14 -1.82 38.02 28.65
N VAL A 15 -1.10 39.12 28.77
CA VAL A 15 -0.09 39.36 29.80
C VAL A 15 -0.37 40.70 30.45
N ASP A 16 -0.45 40.70 31.77
CA ASP A 16 -0.83 41.87 32.56
C ASP A 16 0.37 42.79 32.87
N SER A 17 1.60 42.30 32.63
CA SER A 17 2.83 43.05 32.89
C SER A 17 3.99 42.52 32.05
N MET A 18 5.01 43.37 31.83
CA MET A 18 6.24 43.00 31.12
C MET A 18 7.04 41.91 31.86
N ALA A 19 6.87 41.76 33.18
CA ALA A 19 7.51 40.70 33.96
C ALA A 19 7.00 39.30 33.54
N LYS A 20 5.69 39.14 33.34
CA LYS A 20 5.11 37.88 32.85
C LYS A 20 5.55 37.55 31.42
N VAL A 21 5.87 38.55 30.60
CA VAL A 21 6.41 38.35 29.25
C VAL A 21 7.80 37.73 29.33
N ALA A 22 8.67 38.27 30.19
CA ALA A 22 10.02 37.75 30.39
C ALA A 22 10.02 36.32 30.93
N GLU A 23 9.08 35.99 31.83
CA GLU A 23 8.90 34.62 32.32
C GLU A 23 8.49 33.64 31.21
N LEU A 24 7.61 34.05 30.30
CA LEU A 24 7.19 33.24 29.16
C LEU A 24 8.31 33.05 28.14
N GLU A 25 9.08 34.10 27.86
CA GLU A 25 10.24 34.03 26.96
C GLU A 25 11.33 33.11 27.54
N ALA A 26 11.60 33.18 28.84
CA ALA A 26 12.52 32.29 29.52
C ALA A 26 12.07 30.82 29.43
N ALA A 27 10.78 30.56 29.67
CA ALA A 27 10.21 29.21 29.58
C ALA A 27 10.27 28.64 28.16
N GLU A 28 10.14 29.48 27.13
CA GLU A 28 10.26 29.04 25.73
C GLU A 28 11.73 28.83 25.33
N LYS A 29 12.64 29.64 25.84
CA LYS A 29 14.09 29.46 25.66
C LYS A 29 14.61 28.19 26.36
N ASP A 30 14.06 27.83 27.51
CA ASP A 30 14.42 26.59 28.20
C ASP A 30 13.97 25.35 27.41
N LYS A 31 12.82 25.39 26.72
CA LYS A 31 12.42 24.33 25.77
C LYS A 31 13.37 24.19 24.58
N MET A 32 14.01 25.29 24.17
CA MET A 32 15.00 25.27 23.08
C MET A 32 16.36 24.72 23.56
N ARG A 33 16.75 24.99 24.81
CA ARG A 33 17.96 24.43 25.42
C ARG A 33 17.96 22.91 25.46
N GLU A 34 16.80 22.29 25.69
CA GLU A 34 16.69 20.83 25.63
C GLU A 34 17.12 20.26 24.27
N LYS A 35 16.91 21.00 23.18
CA LYS A 35 17.36 20.59 21.83
C LYS A 35 18.86 20.71 21.64
N GLU A 36 19.45 21.78 22.16
CA GLU A 36 20.90 22.01 22.12
C GLU A 36 21.65 20.92 22.91
N LEU A 37 21.09 20.46 24.04
CA LEU A 37 21.65 19.38 24.84
C LEU A 37 21.81 18.05 24.08
N PHE A 38 20.89 17.71 23.18
CA PHE A 38 21.02 16.50 22.35
C PHE A 38 22.16 16.63 21.32
N ALA A 39 22.29 17.81 20.70
CA ALA A 39 23.35 18.09 19.74
C ALA A 39 24.74 18.07 20.39
N ASP A 40 24.87 18.67 21.57
CA ASP A 40 26.12 18.68 22.35
C ASP A 40 26.50 17.28 22.84
N ALA A 41 25.52 16.42 23.10
CA ALA A 41 25.73 15.01 23.45
C ALA A 41 26.01 14.11 22.23
N GLY A 42 26.00 14.65 21.00
CA GLY A 42 26.18 13.87 19.77
C GLY A 42 25.01 12.92 19.46
N ILE A 43 23.83 13.17 20.04
CA ILE A 43 22.61 12.40 19.83
C ILE A 43 21.82 13.04 18.69
N LEU A 44 21.48 12.25 17.67
CA LEU A 44 20.62 12.70 16.57
C LEU A 44 19.17 12.77 17.04
N SER A 45 18.58 13.96 17.04
CA SER A 45 17.15 14.17 17.29
C SER A 45 16.37 14.22 15.98
N ILE A 46 15.34 13.38 15.85
CA ILE A 46 14.38 13.40 14.73
C ILE A 46 13.03 13.81 15.30
N GLU A 47 12.50 14.94 14.83
CA GLU A 47 11.19 15.46 15.22
C GLU A 47 10.22 15.36 14.04
N HIS A 48 8.91 15.39 14.32
CA HIS A 48 7.84 15.33 13.31
C HIS A 48 7.79 14.04 12.48
N ALA A 49 8.11 12.89 13.10
CA ALA A 49 7.77 11.61 12.52
C ALA A 49 6.26 11.35 12.69
N ASP A 50 5.58 10.95 11.62
CA ASP A 50 4.18 10.55 11.69
C ASP A 50 4.04 9.23 12.48
N PHE A 51 2.83 8.94 12.94
CA PHE A 51 2.55 7.72 13.72
C PHE A 51 2.99 6.44 12.99
N ASP A 52 2.72 6.37 11.69
CA ASP A 52 3.13 5.26 10.82
C ASP A 52 4.65 5.08 10.77
N ASP A 53 5.40 6.19 10.76
CA ASP A 53 6.87 6.15 10.72
C ASP A 53 7.44 5.68 12.06
N ILE A 54 6.83 6.08 13.17
CA ILE A 54 7.18 5.63 14.51
C ILE A 54 6.93 4.12 14.65
N GLU A 55 5.79 3.61 14.19
CA GLU A 55 5.50 2.17 14.22
C GLU A 55 6.46 1.37 13.34
N ARG A 56 6.82 1.88 12.16
CA ARG A 56 7.79 1.22 11.28
C ARG A 56 9.20 1.18 11.88
N LEU A 57 9.65 2.27 12.49
CA LEU A 57 10.90 2.33 13.24
C LEU A 57 10.87 1.35 14.42
N ALA A 58 9.78 1.33 15.18
CA ALA A 58 9.57 0.40 16.29
C ALA A 58 9.68 -1.06 15.86
N LEU A 59 9.05 -1.44 14.73
CA LEU A 59 9.15 -2.80 14.18
C LEU A 59 10.57 -3.15 13.70
N PHE A 60 11.26 -2.21 13.05
CA PHE A 60 12.62 -2.42 12.56
C PHE A 60 13.62 -2.58 13.71
N GLU A 61 13.43 -1.80 14.78
CA GLU A 61 14.35 -1.73 15.91
C GLU A 61 13.97 -2.68 17.07
N GLY A 62 12.77 -3.26 17.04
CA GLY A 62 12.22 -4.09 18.12
C GLY A 62 11.77 -3.28 19.36
N GLY A 63 11.61 -1.96 19.24
CA GLY A 63 11.17 -1.07 20.31
C GLY A 63 9.65 -0.97 20.42
N LEU A 64 9.12 -0.65 21.60
CA LEU A 64 7.69 -0.33 21.78
C LEU A 64 7.46 1.17 21.64
N GLY A 65 6.58 1.59 20.72
CA GLY A 65 6.11 2.98 20.63
C GLY A 65 5.29 3.38 21.85
N ARG A 66 5.94 3.83 22.93
CA ARG A 66 5.26 4.42 24.10
C ARG A 66 5.89 5.76 24.47
N GLY A 67 5.03 6.70 24.86
CA GLY A 67 5.43 7.92 25.55
C GLY A 67 6.22 7.58 26.80
N LEU A 68 7.50 7.94 26.79
CA LEU A 68 8.43 7.71 27.89
C LEU A 68 7.96 8.49 29.12
N LYS A 69 7.49 7.78 30.15
CA LYS A 69 7.45 8.33 31.51
C LYS A 69 8.46 7.73 32.45
N ASN A 70 9.02 6.52 32.21
CA ASN A 70 10.11 5.92 32.99
C ASN A 70 10.60 4.59 32.35
N GLY A 71 11.49 4.61 31.36
CA GLY A 71 12.09 3.38 30.84
C GLY A 71 12.67 3.55 29.43
N VAL A 72 13.98 3.79 29.36
CA VAL A 72 14.69 4.03 28.10
C VAL A 72 14.85 2.71 27.34
N ILE A 73 14.29 2.62 26.14
CA ILE A 73 14.61 1.57 25.16
C ILE A 73 15.59 2.19 24.17
N LEU A 74 16.83 1.69 24.16
CA LEU A 74 17.86 2.07 23.18
C LEU A 74 17.99 0.95 22.15
N SER A 75 17.79 1.29 20.89
CA SER A 75 17.96 0.41 19.74
C SER A 75 19.02 0.96 18.78
N ARG A 76 19.63 0.07 18.00
CA ARG A 76 20.83 0.36 17.20
C ARG A 76 20.50 0.32 15.70
N ALA A 77 20.40 1.47 15.05
CA ALA A 77 20.27 1.56 13.59
C ALA A 77 21.64 1.83 12.93
N TYR A 78 21.94 1.11 11.83
CA TYR A 78 23.14 1.31 11.01
C TYR A 78 22.76 2.03 9.71
N VAL A 79 23.35 3.23 9.50
CA VAL A 79 23.43 3.99 8.24
C VAL A 79 22.09 4.51 7.67
N PHE A 80 21.77 5.77 7.96
CA PHE A 80 20.68 6.52 7.30
C PHE A 80 21.27 7.28 6.09
N ASN A 81 21.03 6.81 4.86
CA ASN A 81 21.51 7.50 3.66
C ASN A 81 20.37 7.96 2.74
N LYS A 82 20.62 9.09 2.05
CA LYS A 82 19.64 9.94 1.37
C LYS A 82 19.40 9.45 -0.07
N ALA A 83 18.63 8.37 -0.24
CA ALA A 83 18.30 7.80 -1.56
C ALA A 83 16.83 7.98 -1.97
N LEU A 84 16.27 9.19 -1.81
CA LEU A 84 14.82 9.42 -1.94
C LEU A 84 14.26 9.39 -3.38
N MET A 85 15.08 9.61 -4.41
CA MET A 85 14.57 9.80 -5.80
C MET A 85 14.41 8.50 -6.61
N TYR A 86 15.28 7.50 -6.44
CA TYR A 86 15.09 6.19 -7.09
C TYR A 86 13.91 5.42 -6.48
N TRP A 87 13.52 5.80 -5.26
CA TRP A 87 12.51 5.11 -4.47
C TRP A 87 11.11 5.19 -5.07
N MET A 88 10.69 6.33 -5.64
CA MET A 88 9.32 6.46 -6.17
C MET A 88 9.04 5.54 -7.36
N LYS A 89 10.00 5.36 -8.30
CA LYS A 89 9.83 4.42 -9.42
C LYS A 89 9.92 2.95 -8.97
N LEU A 90 10.72 2.67 -7.96
CA LEU A 90 10.84 1.32 -7.40
C LEU A 90 9.66 0.95 -6.49
N LYS A 91 8.98 1.94 -5.90
CA LYS A 91 7.86 1.72 -4.98
C LYS A 91 6.75 0.91 -5.65
N ASP A 92 6.31 1.34 -6.84
CA ASP A 92 5.24 0.62 -7.56
C ASP A 92 5.70 -0.75 -8.07
N LEU A 93 6.98 -0.88 -8.41
CA LEU A 93 7.57 -2.15 -8.83
C LEU A 93 7.62 -3.18 -7.69
N CYS A 94 7.87 -2.73 -6.45
CA CYS A 94 7.96 -3.61 -5.28
C CYS A 94 6.61 -3.86 -4.60
N VAL A 95 5.67 -2.91 -4.67
CA VAL A 95 4.37 -3.03 -3.99
C VAL A 95 3.58 -4.22 -4.51
N THR A 96 3.51 -4.42 -5.82
CA THR A 96 2.73 -5.52 -6.41
C THR A 96 3.27 -6.90 -6.01
N PRO A 97 4.58 -7.22 -6.20
CA PRO A 97 5.13 -8.49 -5.74
C PRO A 97 4.99 -8.71 -4.22
N CYS A 98 5.27 -7.68 -3.40
CA CYS A 98 5.10 -7.78 -1.94
C CYS A 98 3.64 -8.05 -1.55
N GLY A 99 2.68 -7.45 -2.27
CA GLY A 99 1.26 -7.71 -2.09
C GLY A 99 0.90 -9.17 -2.38
N VAL A 100 1.35 -9.70 -3.53
CA VAL A 100 1.13 -11.11 -3.91
C VAL A 100 1.76 -12.05 -2.88
N LEU A 101 3.03 -11.83 -2.52
CA LEU A 101 3.73 -12.67 -1.54
C LEU A 101 3.07 -12.63 -0.16
N SER A 102 2.62 -11.46 0.30
CA SER A 102 1.86 -11.33 1.55
C SER A 102 0.55 -12.13 1.51
N GLN A 103 -0.13 -12.18 0.37
CA GLN A 103 -1.29 -13.06 0.21
C GLN A 103 -0.90 -14.53 0.22
N THR A 104 0.20 -14.93 -0.43
CA THR A 104 0.70 -16.32 -0.45
C THR A 104 1.17 -16.80 0.93
N VAL A 105 1.68 -15.90 1.78
CA VAL A 105 2.01 -16.22 3.18
C VAL A 105 0.74 -16.54 3.98
N ASN A 106 -0.36 -15.84 3.70
CA ASN A 106 -1.65 -16.08 4.38
C ASN A 106 -2.41 -17.28 3.79
N ASP A 107 -2.25 -17.56 2.50
CA ASP A 107 -2.85 -18.71 1.81
C ASP A 107 -1.78 -19.40 0.95
N SER A 108 -1.32 -20.56 1.42
CA SER A 108 -0.20 -21.29 0.81
C SER A 108 -0.54 -21.96 -0.53
N ARG A 109 -1.77 -21.86 -1.02
CA ARG A 109 -2.18 -22.45 -2.30
C ARG A 109 -1.62 -21.62 -3.47
N VAL A 110 -0.98 -22.32 -4.39
CA VAL A 110 -0.43 -21.77 -5.63
C VAL A 110 -1.00 -22.51 -6.83
N LEU A 111 -1.14 -21.80 -7.94
CA LEU A 111 -1.52 -22.33 -9.25
C LEU A 111 -0.35 -22.13 -10.22
N LEU A 112 -0.34 -22.86 -11.32
CA LEU A 112 0.58 -22.57 -12.42
C LEU A 112 0.14 -21.28 -13.12
N GLY A 113 1.08 -20.51 -13.65
CA GLY A 113 0.81 -19.23 -14.30
C GLY A 113 0.70 -19.35 -15.83
N ALA A 114 0.98 -18.25 -16.53
CA ALA A 114 1.12 -18.21 -18.00
C ALA A 114 -0.11 -18.72 -18.78
N GLY A 115 -1.30 -18.39 -18.28
CA GLY A 115 -2.57 -18.71 -18.94
C GLY A 115 -3.09 -20.13 -18.69
N TRP A 116 -2.34 -20.95 -17.93
CA TRP A 116 -2.76 -22.30 -17.58
C TRP A 116 -4.09 -22.34 -16.80
N PRO A 117 -4.33 -21.53 -15.74
CA PRO A 117 -5.57 -21.55 -15.01
C PRO A 117 -6.78 -21.21 -15.89
N GLU A 118 -6.63 -20.24 -16.78
CA GLU A 118 -7.67 -19.81 -17.72
C GLU A 118 -8.04 -20.93 -18.68
N MET A 119 -7.04 -21.64 -19.21
CA MET A 119 -7.28 -22.75 -20.12
C MET A 119 -8.01 -23.90 -19.42
N VAL A 120 -7.56 -24.27 -18.21
CA VAL A 120 -8.21 -25.33 -17.41
C VAL A 120 -9.64 -24.95 -17.01
N MET A 121 -9.88 -23.68 -16.67
CA MET A 121 -11.22 -23.19 -16.39
C MET A 121 -12.10 -23.17 -17.64
N ALA A 122 -11.56 -22.75 -18.79
CA ALA A 122 -12.29 -22.77 -20.04
C ALA A 122 -12.70 -24.19 -20.43
N THR A 123 -11.79 -25.16 -20.33
CA THR A 123 -12.13 -26.58 -20.58
C THR A 123 -13.16 -27.09 -19.59
N ALA A 124 -13.08 -26.74 -18.30
CA ALA A 124 -14.07 -27.15 -17.32
C ALA A 124 -15.46 -26.54 -17.57
N VAL A 125 -15.53 -25.26 -17.95
CA VAL A 125 -16.78 -24.59 -18.34
C VAL A 125 -17.35 -25.21 -19.61
N ASP A 126 -16.50 -25.47 -20.61
CA ASP A 126 -16.88 -26.14 -21.85
C ASP A 126 -17.38 -27.56 -21.58
N GLU A 127 -16.74 -28.33 -20.70
CA GLU A 127 -17.20 -29.66 -20.28
C GLU A 127 -18.56 -29.62 -19.62
N LEU A 128 -18.80 -28.66 -18.72
CA LEU A 128 -20.10 -28.45 -18.09
C LEU A 128 -21.17 -28.07 -19.12
N ALA A 129 -20.84 -27.20 -20.07
CA ALA A 129 -21.74 -26.83 -21.17
C ALA A 129 -22.01 -28.02 -22.12
N LYS A 130 -20.98 -28.81 -22.45
CA LYS A 130 -21.08 -30.02 -23.27
C LYS A 130 -21.89 -31.11 -22.56
N ARG A 131 -21.86 -31.21 -21.23
CA ARG A 131 -22.67 -32.17 -20.47
C ARG A 131 -24.18 -31.99 -20.68
N LEU A 132 -24.62 -30.78 -21.09
CA LEU A 132 -26.01 -30.48 -21.46
C LEU A 132 -26.35 -30.79 -22.93
N LEU A 133 -25.36 -30.94 -23.83
CA LEU A 133 -25.58 -31.08 -25.28
C LEU A 133 -24.99 -32.34 -25.93
N LEU A 134 -23.85 -32.89 -25.47
CA LEU A 134 -23.19 -34.06 -26.07
C LEU A 134 -22.44 -34.89 -25.01
N ARG A 135 -22.93 -36.10 -24.71
CA ARG A 135 -22.11 -37.18 -24.16
C ARG A 135 -21.27 -37.76 -25.31
N ALA A 136 -19.99 -38.02 -25.05
CA ALA A 136 -18.99 -38.63 -25.93
C ALA A 136 -18.25 -37.65 -26.86
N GLU A 137 -17.08 -37.17 -26.43
CA GLU A 137 -15.78 -37.55 -27.01
C GLU A 137 -14.69 -36.54 -26.57
N HIS A 138 -13.68 -37.09 -25.88
CA HIS A 138 -12.30 -36.61 -25.73
C HIS A 138 -11.98 -35.13 -25.41
N GLN A 139 -11.20 -34.94 -24.35
CA GLN A 139 -10.06 -34.02 -24.38
C GLN A 139 -8.87 -34.60 -23.58
N LYS A 140 -7.66 -34.42 -24.10
CA LYS A 140 -6.41 -35.03 -23.62
C LYS A 140 -6.01 -34.48 -22.25
N GLU A 141 -5.62 -35.41 -21.37
CA GLU A 141 -5.12 -35.21 -20.02
C GLU A 141 -3.65 -34.76 -19.99
N GLU A 142 -3.33 -33.56 -20.48
CA GLU A 142 -2.03 -32.94 -20.15
C GLU A 142 -2.24 -31.64 -19.39
N SER A 143 -1.88 -31.68 -18.11
CA SER A 143 -2.49 -30.86 -17.08
C SER A 143 -1.64 -29.69 -16.59
N ASN A 144 -0.53 -29.32 -17.24
CA ASN A 144 0.36 -28.21 -16.81
C ASN A 144 0.80 -27.26 -17.95
N VAL A 145 0.12 -27.32 -19.09
CA VAL A 145 0.53 -26.65 -20.32
C VAL A 145 0.21 -25.15 -20.27
N GLY A 146 1.22 -24.30 -20.46
CA GLY A 146 1.07 -22.84 -20.56
C GLY A 146 1.90 -22.25 -21.69
N ILE A 147 1.82 -20.93 -21.85
CA ILE A 147 2.54 -20.19 -22.89
C ILE A 147 3.72 -19.45 -22.26
N ASP A 148 4.94 -19.81 -22.63
CA ASP A 148 6.11 -19.01 -22.29
C ASP A 148 6.17 -17.77 -23.20
N ILE A 149 6.06 -16.59 -22.61
CA ILE A 149 6.04 -15.31 -23.34
C ILE A 149 7.43 -14.95 -23.87
N ILE A 150 8.51 -15.47 -23.26
CA ILE A 150 9.88 -15.16 -23.68
C ILE A 150 10.22 -15.88 -24.99
N THR A 151 9.89 -17.17 -25.07
CA THR A 151 10.12 -17.97 -26.27
C THR A 151 8.95 -17.96 -27.25
N GLY A 152 7.75 -17.59 -26.79
CA GLY A 152 6.50 -17.66 -27.56
C GLY A 152 6.02 -19.10 -27.81
N GLN A 153 6.58 -20.08 -27.11
CA GLN A 153 6.27 -21.51 -27.28
C GLN A 153 5.43 -22.05 -26.12
N VAL A 154 4.82 -23.20 -26.36
CA VAL A 154 4.06 -23.94 -25.36
C VAL A 154 5.02 -24.81 -24.54
N GLY A 155 4.92 -24.77 -23.20
CA GLY A 155 5.78 -25.53 -22.30
C GLY A 155 5.06 -25.96 -21.01
N ASP A 156 5.75 -26.76 -20.18
CA ASP A 156 5.26 -27.13 -18.84
C ASP A 156 5.58 -26.01 -17.84
N MET A 157 4.53 -25.43 -17.25
CA MET A 157 4.68 -24.30 -16.33
C MET A 157 5.21 -24.70 -14.95
N ALA A 158 5.04 -25.96 -14.55
CA ALA A 158 5.60 -26.48 -13.30
C ALA A 158 7.12 -26.62 -13.43
N GLU A 159 7.61 -27.10 -14.57
CA GLU A 159 9.06 -27.20 -14.85
C GLU A 159 9.72 -25.82 -14.99
N LEU A 160 9.03 -24.86 -15.62
CA LEU A 160 9.51 -23.47 -15.74
C LEU A 160 9.40 -22.67 -14.43
N GLY A 161 8.76 -23.21 -13.38
CA GLY A 161 8.59 -22.54 -12.10
C GLY A 161 7.68 -21.31 -12.16
N ILE A 162 6.81 -21.23 -13.17
CA ILE A 162 5.89 -20.10 -13.36
C ILE A 162 4.63 -20.37 -12.55
N SER A 163 4.50 -19.70 -11.40
CA SER A 163 3.38 -19.86 -10.47
C SER A 163 2.67 -18.55 -10.17
N GLU A 164 1.37 -18.63 -9.90
CA GLU A 164 0.51 -17.53 -9.48
C GLU A 164 -0.17 -17.84 -8.14
N ALA A 165 -0.47 -16.81 -7.35
CA ALA A 165 -1.16 -16.98 -6.07
C ALA A 165 -2.65 -17.32 -6.32
N PHE A 166 -3.11 -18.42 -5.72
CA PHE A 166 -4.50 -18.89 -5.88
C PHE A 166 -5.53 -17.80 -5.54
N LYS A 167 -5.31 -17.09 -4.42
CA LYS A 167 -6.21 -16.04 -3.93
C LYS A 167 -6.32 -14.85 -4.89
N VAL A 168 -5.25 -14.50 -5.60
CA VAL A 168 -5.27 -13.43 -6.60
C VAL A 168 -6.16 -13.86 -7.77
N LYS A 169 -5.97 -15.08 -8.28
CA LYS A 169 -6.80 -15.60 -9.38
C LYS A 169 -8.27 -15.71 -9.02
N GLN A 170 -8.56 -16.22 -7.82
CA GLN A 170 -9.92 -16.31 -7.30
C GLN A 170 -10.58 -14.93 -7.21
N ALA A 171 -9.88 -13.93 -6.68
CA ALA A 171 -10.39 -12.57 -6.57
C ALA A 171 -10.68 -11.96 -7.95
N VAL A 172 -9.79 -12.16 -8.93
CA VAL A 172 -9.99 -11.68 -10.31
C VAL A 172 -11.28 -12.24 -10.90
N LEU A 173 -11.53 -13.54 -10.75
CA LEU A 173 -12.74 -14.17 -11.29
C LEU A 173 -14.00 -13.64 -10.62
N LEU A 174 -14.03 -13.60 -9.28
CA LEU A 174 -15.18 -13.13 -8.52
C LEU A 174 -15.52 -11.68 -8.89
N SER A 175 -14.53 -10.79 -8.83
CA SER A 175 -14.74 -9.37 -9.17
C SER A 175 -15.16 -9.17 -10.63
N ALA A 176 -14.62 -9.94 -11.56
CA ALA A 176 -15.04 -9.89 -12.96
C ALA A 176 -16.49 -10.36 -13.13
N THR A 177 -16.88 -11.46 -12.46
CA THR A 177 -18.26 -11.97 -12.53
C THR A 177 -19.26 -11.03 -11.90
N GLU A 178 -18.95 -10.45 -10.73
CA GLU A 178 -19.80 -9.45 -10.08
C GLU A 178 -19.96 -8.21 -10.95
N ALA A 179 -18.86 -7.69 -11.52
CA ALA A 179 -18.91 -6.53 -12.41
C ALA A 179 -19.71 -6.82 -13.69
N ALA A 180 -19.50 -7.98 -14.31
CA ALA A 180 -20.24 -8.39 -15.50
C ALA A 180 -21.74 -8.54 -15.22
N GLU A 181 -22.09 -9.18 -14.10
CA GLU A 181 -23.48 -9.32 -13.67
C GLU A 181 -24.15 -7.97 -13.42
N LEU A 182 -23.46 -7.05 -12.75
CA LEU A 182 -23.98 -5.70 -12.52
C LEU A 182 -24.26 -4.98 -13.84
N ILE A 183 -23.35 -5.08 -14.81
CA ILE A 183 -23.52 -4.45 -16.12
C ILE A 183 -24.66 -5.11 -16.92
N LEU A 184 -24.73 -6.43 -16.93
CA LEU A 184 -25.75 -7.18 -17.69
C LEU A 184 -27.18 -6.99 -17.14
N ARG A 185 -27.32 -6.59 -15.86
CA ARG A 185 -28.60 -6.29 -15.23
C ARG A 185 -29.10 -4.86 -15.48
N ILE A 186 -28.28 -3.98 -16.08
CA ILE A 186 -28.67 -2.59 -16.34
C ILE A 186 -29.38 -2.51 -17.70
N ASP A 187 -30.67 -2.15 -17.67
CA ASP A 187 -31.45 -1.90 -18.88
C ASP A 187 -31.28 -0.47 -19.41
N GLU A 188 -31.13 0.52 -18.53
CA GLU A 188 -31.04 1.95 -18.89
C GLU A 188 -30.12 2.74 -17.96
N ILE A 189 -29.34 3.67 -18.52
CA ILE A 189 -28.46 4.57 -17.77
C ILE A 189 -29.02 5.99 -17.84
N ILE A 190 -29.51 6.51 -16.71
CA ILE A 190 -29.99 7.89 -16.60
C ILE A 190 -28.90 8.75 -15.95
N THR A 191 -28.42 9.77 -16.66
CA THR A 191 -27.43 10.72 -16.15
C THR A 191 -28.06 12.08 -15.86
N TYR A 192 -27.75 12.68 -14.71
CA TYR A 192 -28.15 14.06 -14.40
C TYR A 192 -27.13 15.07 -14.94
N ALA A 193 -27.60 16.26 -15.31
CA ALA A 193 -26.73 17.34 -15.74
C ALA A 193 -25.74 17.73 -14.63
N PRO A 194 -24.45 17.99 -14.94
CA PRO A 194 -23.47 18.35 -13.93
C PRO A 194 -23.90 19.62 -13.17
N ARG A 195 -23.69 19.64 -11.84
CA ARG A 195 -23.99 20.80 -11.02
C ARG A 195 -23.26 22.03 -11.56
N ARG A 196 -24.01 23.11 -11.80
CA ARG A 196 -23.44 24.38 -12.25
C ARG A 196 -22.47 24.88 -11.16
N ARG A 197 -21.20 25.08 -11.51
CA ARG A 197 -20.25 25.75 -10.61
C ARG A 197 -20.60 27.23 -10.63
N GLU A 198 -21.19 27.73 -9.54
CA GLU A 198 -21.29 29.17 -9.34
C GLU A 198 -19.87 29.73 -9.23
N HIS A 199 -19.50 30.62 -10.16
CA HIS A 199 -18.29 31.41 -10.01
C HIS A 199 -18.59 32.43 -8.91
N ARG A 200 -18.16 32.16 -7.67
CA ARG A 200 -18.15 33.18 -6.63
C ARG A 200 -17.22 34.29 -7.10
N MET A 201 -17.80 35.42 -7.48
CA MET A 201 -17.08 36.69 -7.62
C MET A 201 -16.59 37.17 -6.25
#